data_AF-A0A661Y029-F1
#
_entry.id   AF-A0A661Y029-F1
#
_cell.length_a   1.000
_cell.length_b   1.000
_cell.length_c   1.000
_cell.angle_alpha   90.00
_cell.angle_beta   90.00
_cell.angle_gamma   90.00
#
_symmetry.space_group_name_H-M   'P 1'
#
loop_
_entity.id
_entity.type
_entity.pdbx_description
1 polymer ?
#
loop_
_entity_poly.entity_id
_entity_poly.type
_entity_poly.pdbx_seq_one_letter_code
_entity_poly.pdbx_strand_id
1 'polypeptide(L)'
;MVSNIIGIGATNIEERGLAVNHQLESTPVDFKPCESVPQAGVLFVLPFLGQTGLFSFKDHFQELKKGYYHITFIILFIAFMYLRRIKNPEQLKHHSPGEFGKIMGLDRVPEARCLRGKLKEICTQQKSWQWNMDLAKKW
;
A
#
# COMPACT_ATOMS: atom_id res chain seq x y z
N MET A 1 -0.46 -27.13 -2.57
CA MET A 1 -1.62 -27.12 -1.65
C MET A 1 -1.86 -25.72 -1.08
N VAL A 2 -1.90 -24.67 -1.93
CA VAL A 2 -2.03 -23.25 -1.52
C VAL A 2 -3.25 -22.58 -2.19
N SER A 3 -3.78 -23.18 -3.26
CA SER A 3 -4.84 -22.61 -4.10
C SER A 3 -6.19 -22.41 -3.40
N ASN A 4 -6.49 -23.11 -2.30
CA ASN A 4 -7.79 -23.02 -1.62
C ASN A 4 -7.87 -21.90 -0.56
N ILE A 5 -6.75 -21.24 -0.24
CA ILE A 5 -6.69 -20.17 0.77
C ILE A 5 -6.74 -18.78 0.12
N ILE A 6 -6.43 -18.69 -1.17
CA ILE A 6 -6.24 -17.43 -1.88
C ILE A 6 -7.52 -17.05 -2.64
N GLY A 7 -8.02 -15.83 -2.42
CA GLY A 7 -9.21 -15.32 -3.09
C GLY A 7 -9.06 -15.21 -4.61
N ILE A 8 -10.19 -15.32 -5.32
CA ILE A 8 -10.25 -15.25 -6.79
C ILE A 8 -9.60 -13.94 -7.28
N GLY A 9 -8.59 -14.04 -8.14
CA GLY A 9 -7.94 -12.90 -8.79
C GLY A 9 -6.58 -12.46 -8.23
N ALA A 10 -6.01 -13.17 -7.26
CA ALA A 10 -4.60 -13.01 -6.89
C ALA A 10 -3.71 -13.90 -7.77
N THR A 11 -2.77 -13.29 -8.49
CA THR A 11 -1.90 -14.00 -9.43
C THR A 11 -0.56 -14.39 -8.83
N ASN A 12 -0.11 -13.70 -7.78
CA ASN A 12 1.14 -14.01 -7.08
C ASN A 12 0.88 -14.99 -5.92
N ILE A 13 0.55 -16.23 -6.26
CA ILE A 13 0.09 -17.25 -5.31
C ILE A 13 1.21 -17.65 -4.33
N GLU A 14 2.44 -17.78 -4.82
CA GLU A 14 3.57 -18.27 -4.03
C GLU A 14 3.92 -17.31 -2.89
N GLU A 15 4.18 -16.04 -3.22
CA GLU A 15 4.53 -15.04 -2.22
C GLU A 15 3.38 -14.74 -1.27
N ARG A 16 2.13 -14.78 -1.75
CA ARG A 16 0.97 -14.68 -0.86
C ARG A 16 0.89 -15.85 0.12
N GLY A 17 1.21 -17.07 -0.32
CA GLY A 17 1.32 -18.24 0.55
C GLY A 17 2.39 -18.06 1.61
N LEU A 18 3.58 -17.62 1.22
CA LEU A 18 4.69 -17.33 2.14
C LEU A 18 4.33 -16.21 3.13
N ALA A 19 3.63 -15.17 2.68
CA ALA A 19 3.20 -14.07 3.52
C ALA A 19 2.20 -14.49 4.59
N VAL A 20 1.26 -15.40 4.28
CA VAL A 20 0.30 -15.95 5.25
C VAL A 20 1.03 -16.74 6.35
N ASN A 21 2.11 -17.43 6.00
CA ASN A 21 2.92 -18.19 6.94
C ASN A 21 3.99 -17.34 7.66
N HIS A 22 4.02 -16.03 7.45
CA HIS A 22 5.07 -15.12 7.96
C HIS A 22 6.50 -15.47 7.53
N GLN A 23 6.63 -16.22 6.42
CA GLN A 23 7.90 -16.65 5.84
C GLN A 23 8.40 -15.71 4.74
N LEU A 24 7.59 -14.71 4.37
CA LEU A 24 7.99 -13.67 3.43
C LEU A 24 8.65 -12.51 4.20
N GLU A 25 9.93 -12.27 3.94
CA GLU A 25 10.66 -11.11 4.46
C GLU A 25 10.19 -9.82 3.78
N SER A 26 10.08 -9.84 2.45
CA SER A 26 9.53 -8.72 1.71
C SER A 26 8.82 -9.16 0.44
N THR A 27 7.65 -8.57 0.17
CA THR A 27 6.99 -8.70 -1.13
C THR A 27 7.77 -7.90 -2.18
N PRO A 28 8.34 -8.54 -3.22
CA PRO A 28 8.96 -7.83 -4.32
C PRO A 28 7.93 -6.95 -5.04
N VAL A 29 8.34 -5.72 -5.31
CA VAL A 29 7.58 -4.78 -6.12
C VAL A 29 8.09 -4.94 -7.56
N ASP A 30 7.22 -5.43 -8.44
CA ASP A 30 7.53 -5.71 -9.84
C ASP A 30 6.61 -4.91 -10.77
N PHE A 31 7.20 -3.96 -11.51
CA PHE A 31 6.48 -3.15 -12.48
C PHE A 31 6.58 -3.79 -13.87
N LYS A 32 5.45 -4.26 -14.37
CA LYS A 32 5.35 -4.84 -15.71
C LYS A 32 4.87 -3.80 -16.72
N PRO A 33 5.37 -3.82 -17.97
CA PRO A 33 4.80 -3.05 -19.06
C PRO A 33 3.29 -3.34 -19.15
N CYS A 34 2.48 -2.28 -19.10
CA CYS A 34 1.03 -2.35 -19.14
C CYS A 34 0.50 -1.14 -19.91
N GLU A 35 -0.56 -1.35 -20.69
CA GLU A 35 -1.25 -0.28 -21.41
C GLU A 35 -2.64 -0.06 -20.82
N SER A 36 -3.16 1.16 -21.00
CA SER A 36 -4.55 1.51 -20.63
C SER A 36 -4.92 1.27 -19.16
N VAL A 37 -3.95 1.37 -18.23
CA VAL A 37 -4.20 1.20 -16.79
C VAL A 37 -5.01 2.40 -16.26
N PRO A 38 -6.23 2.20 -15.74
CA PRO A 38 -7.09 3.30 -15.32
C PRO A 38 -6.46 4.15 -14.21
N GLN A 39 -6.44 5.47 -14.41
CA GLN A 39 -5.96 6.45 -13.43
C GLN A 39 -4.47 6.29 -13.04
N ALA A 40 -3.66 5.63 -13.89
CA ALA A 40 -2.22 5.48 -13.68
C ALA A 40 -1.43 6.80 -13.65
N GLY A 41 -2.02 7.90 -14.12
CA GLY A 41 -1.41 9.24 -14.03
C GLY A 41 -1.06 9.70 -12.61
N VAL A 42 -1.60 9.05 -11.58
CA VAL A 42 -1.18 9.26 -10.18
C VAL A 42 0.33 9.02 -9.96
N LEU A 43 0.97 8.18 -10.78
CA LEU A 43 2.41 7.93 -10.72
C LEU A 43 3.25 9.17 -11.02
N PHE A 44 2.76 10.10 -11.84
CA PHE A 44 3.46 11.36 -12.10
C PHE A 44 3.59 12.24 -10.85
N VAL A 45 2.76 11.99 -9.83
CA VAL A 45 2.79 12.74 -8.56
C VAL A 45 3.83 12.17 -7.59
N LEU A 46 4.36 10.96 -7.83
CA LEU A 46 5.35 10.31 -6.97
C LEU A 46 6.56 11.18 -6.61
N PRO A 47 7.27 11.85 -7.56
CA PRO A 47 8.38 12.73 -7.21
C PRO A 47 7.95 13.90 -6.31
N PHE A 48 6.75 14.45 -6.52
CA PHE A 48 6.21 15.53 -5.69
C PHE A 48 5.90 15.04 -4.27
N LEU A 49 5.33 13.84 -4.12
CA LEU A 49 5.15 13.22 -2.80
C LEU A 49 6.48 12.99 -2.07
N GLY A 50 7.54 12.67 -2.81
CA GLY A 50 8.89 12.62 -2.26
C GLY A 50 9.34 13.98 -1.72
N GLN A 51 9.15 15.03 -2.52
CA GLN A 51 9.52 16.40 -2.16
C GLN A 51 8.71 16.97 -0.99
N THR A 52 7.43 16.61 -0.84
CA THR A 52 6.63 17.03 0.32
C THR A 52 7.06 16.38 1.63
N GLY A 53 7.98 15.41 1.57
CA GLY A 53 8.48 14.68 2.73
C GLY A 53 7.66 13.44 3.07
N LEU A 54 6.80 12.93 2.17
CA LEU A 54 5.95 11.75 2.47
C LEU A 54 6.78 10.58 3.01
N PHE A 55 7.95 10.29 2.43
CA PHE A 55 8.78 9.16 2.84
C PHE A 55 9.51 9.33 4.18
N SER A 56 9.48 10.52 4.80
CA SER A 56 10.03 10.74 6.15
C SER A 56 9.25 10.03 7.27
N PHE A 57 8.12 9.39 6.95
CA PHE A 57 7.44 8.50 7.90
C PHE A 57 8.37 7.40 8.42
N LYS A 58 9.37 6.98 7.63
CA LYS A 58 10.34 5.93 7.99
C LYS A 58 11.16 6.28 9.23
N ASP A 59 11.34 7.57 9.50
CA ASP A 59 12.10 8.04 10.67
C ASP A 59 11.25 7.97 11.96
N HIS A 60 9.94 7.78 11.83
CA HIS A 60 8.98 7.89 12.92
C HIS A 60 8.29 6.57 13.24
N PHE A 61 7.92 5.80 12.22
CA PHE A 61 7.12 4.60 12.34
C PHE A 61 7.97 3.33 12.23
N GLN A 62 7.62 2.33 13.03
CA GLN A 62 8.11 0.97 12.90
C GLN A 62 7.36 0.23 11.79
N GLU A 63 8.01 -0.78 11.24
CA GLU A 63 7.43 -1.64 10.20
C GLU A 63 6.20 -2.42 10.72
N LEU A 64 5.32 -2.82 9.80
CA LEU A 64 4.15 -3.63 10.11
C LEU A 64 4.54 -5.09 10.35
N LYS A 65 3.65 -5.85 11.01
CA LYS A 65 3.74 -7.30 11.10
C LYS A 65 3.94 -7.92 9.73
N LYS A 66 4.89 -8.87 9.68
CA LYS A 66 5.24 -9.65 8.49
C LYS A 66 4.00 -10.11 7.75
N GLY A 67 3.96 -9.80 6.46
CA GLY A 67 2.86 -10.11 5.57
C GLY A 67 3.10 -9.48 4.21
N TYR A 68 2.05 -9.49 3.38
CA TYR A 68 2.20 -9.12 1.97
C TYR A 68 2.31 -7.61 1.71
N TYR A 69 1.85 -6.78 2.66
CA TYR A 69 1.87 -5.32 2.51
C TYR A 69 2.65 -4.68 3.66
N HIS A 70 3.73 -3.99 3.28
CA HIS A 70 4.61 -3.23 4.18
C HIS A 70 4.09 -1.82 4.44
N ILE A 71 4.62 -1.14 5.45
CA ILE A 71 4.23 0.22 5.79
C ILE A 71 4.43 1.18 4.62
N THR A 72 5.54 1.06 3.90
CA THR A 72 5.84 1.92 2.75
C THR A 72 4.76 1.80 1.67
N PHE A 73 4.34 0.56 1.39
CA PHE A 73 3.25 0.31 0.46
C PHE A 73 1.96 0.95 0.96
N ILE A 74 1.59 0.77 2.22
CA ILE A 74 0.34 1.29 2.79
C ILE A 74 0.31 2.82 2.78
N ILE A 75 1.38 3.49 3.19
CA ILE A 75 1.49 4.96 3.20
C ILE A 75 1.39 5.53 1.77
N LEU A 76 2.10 4.92 0.82
CA LEU A 76 2.00 5.35 -0.58
C LEU A 76 0.61 5.08 -1.16
N PHE A 77 0.01 3.94 -0.81
CA PHE A 77 -1.31 3.54 -1.26
C PHE A 77 -2.39 4.50 -0.78
N ILE A 78 -2.38 4.92 0.48
CA ILE A 78 -3.34 5.92 0.98
C ILE A 78 -3.14 7.30 0.34
N ALA A 79 -1.90 7.69 0.03
CA ALA A 79 -1.64 8.92 -0.70
C ALA A 79 -2.24 8.86 -2.11
N PHE A 80 -2.06 7.74 -2.81
CA PHE A 80 -2.67 7.52 -4.13
C PHE A 80 -4.20 7.44 -4.06
N MET A 81 -4.76 6.80 -3.03
CA MET A 81 -6.21 6.81 -2.79
C MET A 81 -6.73 8.25 -2.66
N TYR A 82 -6.07 9.07 -1.85
CA TYR A 82 -6.44 10.48 -1.66
C TYR A 82 -6.40 11.27 -2.98
N LEU A 83 -5.31 11.15 -3.74
CA LEU A 83 -5.15 11.82 -5.04
C LEU A 83 -6.20 11.34 -6.08
N ARG A 84 -6.60 10.08 -6.01
CA ARG A 84 -7.67 9.49 -6.85
C ARG A 84 -9.08 9.76 -6.32
N ARG A 85 -9.22 10.58 -5.27
CA ARG A 85 -10.49 10.92 -4.59
C ARG A 85 -11.22 9.73 -3.96
N ILE A 86 -10.47 8.68 -3.59
CA ILE A 86 -10.94 7.54 -2.80
C ILE A 86 -10.72 7.89 -1.33
N LYS A 87 -11.78 8.35 -0.65
CA LYS A 87 -11.71 8.96 0.68
C LYS A 87 -11.67 7.94 1.82
N ASN A 88 -12.14 6.72 1.59
CA ASN A 88 -12.19 5.70 2.63
C ASN A 88 -11.94 4.29 2.06
N PRO A 89 -11.51 3.33 2.90
CA PRO A 89 -11.26 1.95 2.47
C PRO A 89 -12.47 1.27 1.81
N GLU A 90 -13.69 1.63 2.19
CA GLU A 90 -14.94 1.05 1.71
C GLU A 90 -15.16 1.31 0.22
N GLN A 91 -14.75 2.49 -0.25
CA GLN A 91 -14.85 2.87 -1.67
C GLN A 91 -13.99 1.99 -2.58
N LEU A 92 -12.98 1.28 -2.05
CA LEU A 92 -12.15 0.35 -2.85
C LEU A 92 -12.97 -0.75 -3.52
N LYS A 93 -14.16 -1.10 -2.99
CA LYS A 93 -15.05 -2.09 -3.62
C LYS A 93 -15.53 -1.67 -5.02
N HIS A 94 -15.46 -0.38 -5.34
CA HIS A 94 -15.85 0.17 -6.65
C HIS A 94 -14.68 0.26 -7.63
N HIS A 95 -13.48 -0.14 -7.22
CA HIS A 95 -12.28 -0.09 -8.06
C HIS A 95 -11.71 -1.49 -8.25
N SER A 96 -11.21 -1.78 -9.44
CA SER A 96 -10.53 -3.06 -9.70
C SER A 96 -9.24 -3.15 -8.87
N PRO A 97 -9.14 -4.11 -7.93
CA PRO A 97 -7.96 -4.22 -7.08
C PRO A 97 -6.70 -4.62 -7.85
N GLY A 98 -6.84 -5.38 -8.94
CA GLY A 98 -5.73 -5.78 -9.79
C GLY A 98 -5.18 -4.61 -10.61
N GLU A 99 -6.04 -3.77 -11.19
CA GLU A 99 -5.60 -2.58 -11.93
C GLU A 99 -4.86 -1.59 -11.03
N PHE A 100 -5.34 -1.38 -9.80
CA PHE A 100 -4.60 -0.57 -8.84
C PHE A 100 -3.31 -1.28 -8.37
N GLY A 101 -3.32 -2.62 -8.30
CA GLY A 101 -2.13 -3.40 -8.00
C GLY A 101 -0.99 -3.09 -8.96
N LYS A 102 -1.29 -3.08 -10.27
CA LYS A 102 -0.31 -2.76 -11.33
C LYS A 102 0.37 -1.40 -11.11
N ILE A 103 -0.39 -0.37 -10.73
CA ILE A 103 0.15 0.98 -10.43
C ILE A 103 1.10 0.93 -9.22
N MET A 104 0.89 0.01 -8.29
CA MET A 104 1.73 -0.16 -7.11
C MET A 104 2.84 -1.20 -7.28
N GLY A 105 2.98 -1.80 -8.47
CA GLY A 105 3.93 -2.88 -8.74
C GLY A 105 3.63 -4.17 -7.98
N LEU A 106 2.37 -4.41 -7.61
CA LEU A 106 1.91 -5.66 -7.01
C LEU A 106 0.82 -6.30 -7.88
N ASP A 107 0.53 -7.57 -7.63
CA ASP A 107 -0.58 -8.25 -8.29
C ASP A 107 -1.95 -7.61 -7.96
N ARG A 108 -2.12 -7.11 -6.73
CA ARG A 108 -3.38 -6.57 -6.22
C ARG A 108 -3.17 -5.68 -4.98
N VAL A 109 -4.01 -4.67 -4.81
CA VAL A 109 -4.08 -3.83 -3.59
C VAL A 109 -4.93 -4.47 -2.47
N PRO A 110 -4.72 -4.12 -1.19
CA PRO A 110 -5.50 -4.69 -0.10
C PRO A 110 -6.98 -4.39 -0.21
N GLU A 111 -7.81 -5.34 0.23
CA GLU A 111 -9.24 -5.11 0.44
C GLU A 111 -9.48 -4.16 1.61
N ALA A 112 -10.69 -3.58 1.68
CA ALA A 112 -11.08 -2.65 2.74
C ALA A 112 -10.78 -3.20 4.15
N ARG A 113 -11.10 -4.48 4.41
CA ARG A 113 -10.82 -5.13 5.69
C ARG A 113 -9.32 -5.20 5.99
N CYS A 114 -8.53 -5.60 5.00
CA CYS A 114 -7.08 -5.71 5.13
C CYS A 114 -6.44 -4.33 5.37
N LEU A 115 -6.83 -3.33 4.57
CA LEU A 115 -6.35 -1.95 4.71
C LEU A 115 -6.66 -1.38 6.09
N ARG A 116 -7.89 -1.55 6.60
CA ARG A 116 -8.25 -1.11 7.97
C ARG A 116 -7.38 -1.77 9.03
N GLY A 117 -7.08 -3.07 8.89
CA GLY A 117 -6.18 -3.78 9.81
C GLY A 117 -4.78 -3.15 9.84
N LYS A 118 -4.21 -2.88 8.66
CA LYS A 118 -2.90 -2.24 8.54
C LYS A 118 -2.90 -0.78 9.02
N LEU A 119 -3.95 -0.01 8.75
CA LEU A 119 -4.09 1.35 9.28
C LEU A 119 -4.22 1.37 10.80
N LYS A 120 -4.97 0.42 11.38
CA LYS A 120 -5.06 0.29 12.84
C LYS A 120 -3.68 0.05 13.46
N GLU A 121 -2.88 -0.82 12.86
CA GLU A 121 -1.52 -1.12 13.28
C GLU A 121 -0.60 0.11 13.24
N ILE A 122 -0.65 0.91 12.16
CA ILE A 122 0.08 2.19 12.05
C ILE A 122 -0.38 3.17 13.13
N CYS A 123 -1.69 3.34 13.29
CA CYS A 123 -2.25 4.29 14.25
C CYS A 123 -1.93 3.93 15.71
N THR A 124 -1.81 2.63 16.05
CA THR A 124 -1.43 2.19 17.40
C THR A 124 -0.03 2.66 17.82
N GLN A 125 0.85 3.00 16.87
CA GLN A 125 2.19 3.52 17.18
C GLN A 125 2.16 4.98 17.69
N GLN A 126 1.06 5.71 17.47
CA GLN A 126 0.86 7.10 17.94
C GLN A 126 1.94 8.10 17.49
N LYS A 127 2.54 7.87 16.31
CA LYS A 127 3.63 8.70 15.77
C LYS A 127 3.17 9.83 14.84
N SER A 128 1.90 9.83 14.44
CA SER A 128 1.37 10.77 13.45
C SER A 128 1.55 12.24 13.83
N TRP A 129 1.36 12.58 15.11
CA TRP A 129 1.52 13.97 15.58
C TRP A 129 2.99 14.43 15.52
N GLN A 130 3.91 13.58 15.98
CA GLN A 130 5.35 13.84 15.93
C GLN A 130 5.80 14.04 14.47
N TRP A 131 5.38 13.12 13.60
CA TRP A 131 5.71 13.21 12.18
C TRP A 131 5.15 14.48 11.53
N ASN A 132 3.91 14.86 11.84
CA ASN A 132 3.30 16.08 11.32
C ASN A 132 4.04 17.34 11.79
N MET A 133 4.51 17.39 13.04
CA MET A 133 5.33 18.51 13.51
C MET A 133 6.65 18.62 12.76
N ASP A 134 7.32 17.50 12.51
CA ASP A 134 8.61 17.51 11.82
C ASP A 134 8.46 17.84 10.33
N LEU A 135 7.34 17.48 9.71
CA LEU A 135 6.96 17.97 8.37
C LEU A 135 6.74 19.48 8.40
N ALA A 136 5.98 20.01 9.37
CA ALA A 136 5.67 21.43 9.46
C ALA A 136 6.91 22.32 9.65
N LYS A 137 7.99 21.81 10.27
CA LYS A 137 9.26 22.54 10.38
C LYS A 137 10.04 22.63 9.07
N LYS A 138 9.80 21.71 8.13
CA LYS A 138 10.49 21.62 6.84
C LYS A 138 9.80 22.43 5.75
N TRP A 139 8.58 22.88 6.01
CA TRP A 139 7.77 23.73 5.14
C TRP A 139 7.99 25.20 5.49
#